data_AF-A0A6S6SW35-F1
#
_entry.id   AF-A0A6S6SW35-F1
#
_cell.length_a   1.000
_cell.length_b   1.000
_cell.length_c   1.000
_cell.angle_alpha   90.00
_cell.angle_beta   90.00
_cell.angle_gamma   90.00
#
_symmetry.space_group_name_H-M   'P 1'
#
loop_
_entity.id
_entity.type
_entity.pdbx_description
1 polymer ?
#
loop_
_entity_poly.entity_id
_entity_poly.type
_entity_poly.pdbx_seq_one_letter_code
_entity_poly.pdbx_strand_id
1 'polypeptide(L)'
;KAQEVGYNPEIILAGRRLNDNMGIYVANQVIKLMIKKGKKIEGSKVLVLGITFKENCPDIRNSRVIDVIRELQDFGCTVDVSDYWADKEEVQREYNLALNNEVNADDYEAVVLAVAHDDYKDLDFTVDDTHVVFDIKSMLKNSDGRL
;
A
#
# COMPACT_ATOMS: atom_id res chain seq x y z
N LYS A 1 -29.80 -4.45 -31.09
CA LYS A 1 -29.86 -3.01 -31.43
C LYS A 1 -29.79 -2.24 -30.13
N ALA A 2 -28.58 -1.89 -29.71
CA ALA A 2 -28.27 -1.03 -28.56
C ALA A 2 -26.82 -0.56 -28.80
N GLN A 3 -26.67 0.37 -29.74
CA GLN A 3 -25.49 1.24 -29.79
C GLN A 3 -25.79 2.41 -28.87
N GLU A 4 -25.72 2.17 -27.57
CA GLU A 4 -25.78 3.17 -26.50
C GLU A 4 -24.88 2.56 -25.42
N VAL A 5 -23.64 2.99 -25.21
CA VAL A 5 -23.17 4.35 -24.90
C VAL A 5 -21.75 4.50 -25.47
N GLY A 6 -21.41 5.68 -25.99
CA GLY A 6 -20.15 6.02 -26.67
C GLY A 6 -18.88 6.01 -25.81
N TYR A 7 -18.60 4.91 -25.11
CA TYR A 7 -17.31 4.64 -24.50
C TYR A 7 -16.51 3.69 -25.39
N ASN A 8 -15.31 4.11 -25.76
CA ASN A 8 -14.40 3.29 -26.54
C ASN A 8 -13.93 2.11 -25.65
N PRO A 9 -14.29 0.85 -25.94
CA PRO A 9 -13.94 -0.30 -25.10
C PRO A 9 -12.45 -0.40 -24.83
N GLU A 10 -11.62 0.01 -25.78
CA GLU A 10 -10.16 0.11 -25.65
C GLU A 10 -9.73 1.11 -24.56
N ILE A 11 -10.44 2.22 -24.37
CA ILE A 11 -10.16 3.20 -23.30
C ILE A 11 -10.49 2.60 -21.93
N ILE A 12 -11.61 1.88 -21.81
CA ILE A 12 -11.99 1.20 -20.56
C ILE A 12 -10.95 0.11 -20.21
N LEU A 13 -10.54 -0.68 -21.20
CA LEU A 13 -9.53 -1.72 -21.02
C LEU A 13 -8.15 -1.14 -20.70
N ALA A 14 -7.76 -0.03 -21.35
CA ALA A 14 -6.52 0.68 -21.04
C ALA A 14 -6.52 1.25 -19.62
N GLY A 15 -7.62 1.88 -19.20
CA GLY A 15 -7.79 2.36 -17.83
C GLY A 15 -7.71 1.23 -16.81
N ARG A 16 -8.32 0.08 -17.10
CA ARG A 16 -8.21 -1.12 -16.25
C ARG A 16 -6.77 -1.61 -16.17
N ARG A 17 -6.07 -1.75 -17.30
CA ARG A 17 -4.65 -2.17 -17.32
C ARG A 17 -3.74 -1.22 -16.55
N LEU A 18 -4.01 0.08 -16.58
CA LEU A 18 -3.27 1.05 -15.78
C LEU A 18 -3.49 0.81 -14.28
N ASN A 19 -4.76 0.72 -13.86
CA ASN A 19 -5.10 0.43 -12.46
C ASN A 19 -4.55 -0.92 -11.99
N ASP A 20 -4.55 -1.93 -12.87
CA ASP A 20 -4.08 -3.27 -12.53
C ASP A 20 -2.58 -3.29 -12.20
N ASN A 21 -1.79 -2.41 -12.84
CA ASN A 21 -0.34 -2.32 -12.62
C ASN A 21 0.08 -1.31 -11.55
N MET A 22 -0.86 -0.60 -10.92
CA MET A 22 -0.51 0.42 -9.93
C MET A 22 0.16 -0.17 -8.69
N GLY A 23 -0.25 -1.36 -8.23
CA GLY A 23 0.37 -2.01 -7.08
C GLY A 23 1.85 -2.32 -7.29
N ILE A 24 2.15 -2.91 -8.45
CA ILE A 24 3.52 -3.20 -8.91
C ILE A 24 4.33 -1.91 -9.01
N TYR A 25 3.76 -0.86 -9.60
CA TYR A 25 4.44 0.42 -9.72
C TYR A 25 4.83 1.00 -8.35
N VAL A 26 3.89 1.01 -7.40
CA VAL A 26 4.14 1.52 -6.04
C VAL A 26 5.25 0.74 -5.36
N ALA A 27 5.17 -0.59 -5.33
CA ALA A 27 6.19 -1.42 -4.70
C ALA A 27 7.57 -1.14 -5.32
N ASN A 28 7.67 -1.04 -6.66
CA ASN A 28 8.90 -0.67 -7.34
C ASN A 28 9.44 0.71 -6.94
N GLN A 29 8.58 1.71 -6.66
CA GLN A 29 9.05 3.01 -6.15
C GLN A 29 9.58 2.91 -4.73
N VAL A 30 8.91 2.16 -3.86
CA VAL A 30 9.36 1.89 -2.48
C VAL A 30 10.73 1.23 -2.49
N ILE A 31 10.90 0.15 -3.27
CA ILE A 31 12.19 -0.55 -3.41
C ILE A 31 13.29 0.38 -3.92
N LYS A 32 13.00 1.23 -4.92
CA LYS A 32 13.98 2.21 -5.42
C LYS A 32 14.41 3.20 -4.34
N LEU A 33 13.49 3.68 -3.51
CA LEU A 33 13.81 4.58 -2.40
C LEU A 33 14.63 3.86 -1.32
N MET A 34 14.27 2.63 -0.99
CA MET A 34 15.03 1.81 -0.02
C MET A 34 16.48 1.61 -0.48
N ILE A 35 16.69 1.28 -1.75
CA ILE A 35 18.03 1.16 -2.36
C ILE A 35 18.78 2.49 -2.27
N LYS A 36 18.13 3.62 -2.57
CA LYS A 36 18.76 4.96 -2.50
C LYS A 36 19.19 5.32 -1.07
N LYS A 37 18.46 4.87 -0.05
CA LYS A 37 18.83 4.99 1.37
C LYS A 37 19.80 3.92 1.86
N GLY A 38 20.34 3.09 0.96
CA GLY A 38 21.31 2.04 1.29
C GLY A 38 20.71 0.87 2.09
N LYS A 39 19.38 0.71 2.09
CA LYS A 39 18.72 -0.42 2.75
C LYS A 39 18.91 -1.69 1.93
N LYS A 40 19.15 -2.80 2.62
CA LYS A 40 18.99 -4.13 2.02
C LYS A 40 17.51 -4.30 1.66
N ILE A 41 17.20 -5.08 0.63
CA ILE A 41 15.81 -5.40 0.26
C ILE A 41 15.40 -6.74 0.86
N GLU A 42 16.13 -7.79 0.53
CA GLU A 42 15.82 -9.14 1.00
C GLU A 42 15.90 -9.24 2.54
N GLY A 43 14.77 -9.61 3.14
CA GLY A 43 14.57 -9.73 4.57
C GLY A 43 14.20 -8.42 5.29
N SER A 44 14.14 -7.30 4.59
CA SER A 44 13.74 -6.02 5.20
C SER A 44 12.28 -6.01 5.56
N LYS A 45 11.96 -5.37 6.68
CA LYS A 45 10.61 -5.21 7.19
C LYS A 45 9.96 -4.00 6.57
N VAL A 46 8.78 -4.19 6.01
CA VAL A 46 7.95 -3.13 5.44
C VAL A 46 6.60 -3.12 6.14
N LEU A 47 6.20 -1.97 6.64
CA LEU A 47 4.87 -1.76 7.21
C LEU A 47 3.94 -1.17 6.15
N VAL A 48 2.81 -1.83 5.90
CA VAL A 48 1.74 -1.30 5.05
C VAL A 48 0.58 -0.86 5.94
N LEU A 49 0.28 0.44 5.89
CA LEU A 49 -0.82 1.08 6.63
C LEU A 49 -2.06 1.17 5.74
N GLY A 50 -3.06 0.39 6.08
CA GLY A 50 -4.31 0.23 5.35
C GLY A 50 -4.29 -0.97 4.41
N ILE A 51 -5.36 -1.74 4.40
CA ILE A 51 -5.63 -2.83 3.44
C ILE A 51 -7.05 -2.75 2.86
N THR A 52 -7.92 -1.94 3.45
CA THR A 52 -9.30 -1.75 2.97
C THR A 52 -9.38 -1.18 1.55
N PHE A 53 -10.52 -1.37 0.90
CA PHE A 53 -10.79 -0.88 -0.45
C PHE A 53 -10.83 0.65 -0.53
N LYS A 54 -11.27 1.32 0.54
CA LYS A 54 -11.42 2.77 0.64
C LYS A 54 -11.30 3.22 2.09
N GLU A 55 -10.99 4.49 2.31
CA GLU A 55 -10.89 5.01 3.67
C GLU A 55 -12.17 4.86 4.50
N ASN A 56 -11.97 4.77 5.81
CA ASN A 56 -13.01 4.81 6.86
C ASN A 56 -14.13 3.78 6.65
N CYS A 57 -13.76 2.59 6.17
CA CYS A 57 -14.68 1.50 5.85
C CYS A 57 -13.99 0.14 6.04
N PRO A 58 -14.65 -0.87 6.62
CA PRO A 58 -14.04 -2.18 6.86
C PRO A 58 -13.92 -3.04 5.59
N ASP A 59 -14.49 -2.64 4.45
CA ASP A 59 -14.56 -3.49 3.27
C ASP A 59 -13.18 -3.70 2.65
N ILE A 60 -12.68 -4.94 2.68
CA ILE A 60 -11.39 -5.30 2.09
C ILE A 60 -11.52 -5.85 0.67
N ARG A 61 -12.74 -6.14 0.20
CA ARG A 61 -12.96 -6.83 -1.08
C ARG A 61 -12.51 -5.96 -2.25
N ASN A 62 -11.82 -6.57 -3.20
CA ASN A 62 -11.25 -5.90 -4.36
C ASN A 62 -10.22 -4.81 -4.03
N SER A 63 -9.70 -4.77 -2.80
CA SER A 63 -8.59 -3.88 -2.47
C SER A 63 -7.40 -4.18 -3.36
N ARG A 64 -6.84 -3.14 -3.99
CA ARG A 64 -5.62 -3.24 -4.81
C ARG A 64 -4.35 -3.11 -3.97
N VAL A 65 -4.49 -2.84 -2.66
CA VAL A 65 -3.34 -2.80 -1.75
C VAL A 65 -2.66 -4.17 -1.65
N ILE A 66 -3.43 -5.25 -1.82
CA ILE A 66 -2.89 -6.62 -1.84
C ILE A 66 -1.81 -6.82 -2.91
N ASP A 67 -1.90 -6.12 -4.05
CA ASP A 67 -0.90 -6.22 -5.10
C ASP A 67 0.41 -5.56 -4.70
N VAL A 68 0.35 -4.46 -3.93
CA VAL A 68 1.54 -3.81 -3.34
C VAL A 68 2.21 -4.77 -2.37
N ILE A 69 1.42 -5.38 -1.47
CA ILE A 69 1.92 -6.31 -0.44
C ILE A 69 2.61 -7.51 -1.10
N ARG A 70 1.95 -8.15 -2.08
CA ARG A 70 2.49 -9.33 -2.76
C ARG A 70 3.76 -9.01 -3.55
N GLU A 71 3.80 -7.87 -4.24
CA GLU A 71 4.99 -7.47 -4.98
C GLU A 71 6.16 -7.20 -4.04
N LEU A 72 5.94 -6.52 -2.91
CA LEU A 72 6.99 -6.33 -1.88
C LEU A 72 7.49 -7.67 -1.31
N GLN A 73 6.59 -8.63 -1.08
CA GLN A 73 6.95 -9.98 -0.66
C GLN A 73 7.75 -10.73 -1.74
N ASP A 74 7.42 -10.54 -3.03
CA ASP A 74 8.16 -11.13 -4.17
C ASP A 74 9.59 -10.58 -4.26
N PHE A 75 9.79 -9.29 -3.93
CA PHE A 75 11.14 -8.72 -3.74
C PHE A 75 11.90 -9.29 -2.52
N GLY A 76 11.25 -10.11 -1.70
CA GLY A 76 11.85 -10.75 -0.52
C GLY A 76 11.70 -9.94 0.77
N CYS A 77 10.84 -8.92 0.81
CA CYS A 77 10.56 -8.18 2.04
C CYS A 77 9.65 -9.00 2.97
N THR A 78 9.82 -8.79 4.28
CA THR A 78 8.83 -9.20 5.29
C THR A 78 7.82 -8.07 5.41
N VAL A 79 6.55 -8.33 5.09
CA VAL A 79 5.51 -7.29 5.06
C VAL A 79 4.53 -7.50 6.20
N ASP A 80 4.45 -6.51 7.10
CA ASP A 80 3.41 -6.42 8.11
C ASP A 80 2.32 -5.45 7.64
N VAL A 81 1.08 -5.73 8.02
CA VAL A 81 -0.07 -4.93 7.64
C VAL A 81 -0.81 -4.47 8.89
N SER A 82 -1.16 -3.19 8.93
CA SER A 82 -1.96 -2.59 9.99
C SER A 82 -3.15 -1.86 9.38
N ASP A 83 -4.33 -2.03 9.97
CA ASP A 83 -5.54 -1.32 9.55
C ASP A 83 -6.51 -1.20 10.73
N TYR A 84 -6.99 0.02 10.99
CA TYR A 84 -7.92 0.30 12.09
C TYR A 84 -9.36 -0.14 11.80
N TRP A 85 -9.73 -0.30 10.52
CA TRP A 85 -11.09 -0.58 10.07
C TRP A 85 -11.29 -2.01 9.61
N ALA A 86 -10.25 -2.67 9.08
CA ALA A 86 -10.37 -4.04 8.61
C ALA A 86 -10.54 -5.05 9.76
N ASP A 87 -11.37 -6.07 9.51
CA ASP A 87 -11.51 -7.20 10.43
C ASP A 87 -10.33 -8.18 10.27
N LYS A 88 -9.70 -8.56 11.39
CA LYS A 88 -8.50 -9.40 11.39
C LYS A 88 -8.78 -10.81 10.87
N GLU A 89 -9.92 -11.40 11.23
CA GLU A 89 -10.27 -12.76 10.83
C GLU A 89 -10.63 -12.80 9.34
N GLU A 90 -11.30 -11.77 8.83
CA GLU A 90 -11.62 -11.63 7.42
C GLU A 90 -10.36 -11.46 6.56
N VAL A 91 -9.41 -10.62 6.97
CA VAL A 91 -8.13 -10.46 6.25
C VAL A 91 -7.32 -11.75 6.26
N GLN A 92 -7.25 -12.45 7.39
CA GLN A 92 -6.58 -13.75 7.46
C GLN A 92 -7.24 -14.78 6.55
N ARG A 93 -8.57 -14.82 6.51
CA ARG A 93 -9.32 -15.78 5.68
C ARG A 93 -9.19 -15.49 4.19
N GLU A 94 -9.29 -14.23 3.79
CA GLU A 94 -9.32 -13.82 2.37
C GLU A 94 -7.91 -13.74 1.76
N TYR A 95 -6.94 -13.21 2.51
CA TYR A 95 -5.60 -12.92 1.98
C TYR A 95 -4.48 -13.73 2.62
N ASN A 96 -4.78 -14.54 3.64
CA ASN A 96 -3.78 -15.28 4.42
C ASN A 96 -2.71 -14.35 5.02
N LEU A 97 -3.15 -13.16 5.47
CA LEU A 97 -2.32 -12.14 6.12
C LEU A 97 -2.80 -11.92 7.55
N ALA A 98 -1.85 -11.79 8.48
CA ALA A 98 -2.15 -11.37 9.83
C ALA A 98 -2.13 -9.84 9.91
N LEU A 99 -3.17 -9.25 10.51
CA LEU A 99 -3.19 -7.83 10.83
C LEU A 99 -2.57 -7.58 12.21
N ASN A 100 -1.52 -6.75 12.22
CA ASN A 100 -0.90 -6.26 13.44
C ASN A 100 -1.23 -4.78 13.64
N ASN A 101 -1.93 -4.47 14.73
CA ASN A 101 -2.30 -3.08 15.08
C ASN A 101 -1.37 -2.50 16.15
N GLU A 102 -0.47 -3.30 16.71
CA GLU A 102 0.57 -2.89 17.65
C GLU A 102 1.90 -2.81 16.88
N VAL A 103 1.98 -1.82 15.99
CA VAL A 103 3.17 -1.59 15.15
C VAL A 103 3.83 -0.28 15.53
N ASN A 104 5.14 -0.31 15.72
CA ASN A 104 5.96 0.88 15.83
C ASN A 104 6.66 1.09 14.49
N ALA A 105 6.38 2.21 13.81
CA ALA A 105 6.92 2.51 12.49
C ALA A 105 8.46 2.54 12.45
N ASP A 106 9.11 2.87 13.57
CA ASP A 106 10.58 2.92 13.67
C ASP A 106 11.25 1.52 13.57
N ASP A 107 10.47 0.44 13.72
CA ASP A 107 10.97 -0.94 13.60
C ASP A 107 11.08 -1.43 12.14
N TYR A 108 10.75 -0.57 11.17
CA TYR A 108 10.63 -0.92 9.76
C TYR A 108 11.60 -0.11 8.88
N GLU A 109 12.17 -0.74 7.86
CA GLU A 109 13.00 -0.05 6.86
C GLU A 109 12.16 0.77 5.87
N ALA A 110 10.87 0.44 5.73
CA ALA A 110 9.92 1.23 4.96
C ALA A 110 8.50 1.18 5.54
N VAL A 111 7.79 2.30 5.43
CA VAL A 111 6.39 2.47 5.77
C VAL A 111 5.64 2.96 4.54
N VAL A 112 4.56 2.28 4.18
CA VAL A 112 3.71 2.59 3.04
C VAL A 112 2.32 2.94 3.53
N LEU A 113 1.91 4.20 3.40
CA LEU A 113 0.53 4.59 3.61
C LEU A 113 -0.29 4.27 2.36
N ALA A 114 -1.08 3.20 2.43
CA ALA A 114 -1.85 2.69 1.31
C ALA A 114 -3.29 3.19 1.27
N VAL A 115 -3.90 3.43 2.43
CA VAL A 115 -5.28 3.94 2.57
C VAL A 115 -5.30 5.11 3.55
N ALA A 116 -5.96 6.21 3.19
CA ALA A 116 -5.99 7.45 3.96
C ALA A 116 -7.12 7.46 5.00
N HIS A 117 -7.09 6.52 5.95
CA HIS A 117 -8.01 6.54 7.09
C HIS A 117 -7.80 7.79 7.95
N ASP A 118 -8.88 8.27 8.55
CA ASP A 118 -8.84 9.43 9.45
C ASP A 118 -7.93 9.19 10.66
N ASP A 119 -7.88 7.94 11.14
CA ASP A 119 -7.02 7.49 12.23
C ASP A 119 -5.51 7.64 11.95
N TYR A 120 -5.12 7.83 10.68
CA TYR A 120 -3.74 8.07 10.29
C TYR A 120 -3.37 9.56 10.16
N LYS A 121 -4.34 10.49 10.22
CA LYS A 121 -4.10 11.92 9.93
C LYS A 121 -3.07 12.58 10.85
N ASP A 122 -2.99 12.12 12.09
CA ASP A 122 -2.08 12.65 13.09
C ASP A 122 -0.74 11.90 13.12
N LEU A 123 -0.53 10.90 12.26
CA LEU A 123 0.78 10.27 12.09
C LEU A 123 1.75 11.27 11.46
N ASP A 124 2.85 11.50 12.16
CA ASP A 124 3.98 12.28 11.68
C ASP A 124 5.21 11.39 11.67
N PHE A 125 5.69 11.07 10.47
CA PHE A 125 6.90 10.28 10.30
C PHE A 125 8.09 11.20 10.11
N THR A 126 9.15 10.94 10.85
CA THR A 126 10.42 11.62 10.61
C THR A 126 11.02 11.09 9.32
N VAL A 127 11.01 11.91 8.26
CA VAL A 127 11.67 11.55 7.00
C VAL A 127 13.17 11.82 7.12
N ASP A 128 13.92 10.77 7.43
CA ASP A 128 15.38 10.79 7.55
C ASP A 128 16.02 9.56 6.88
N ASP A 129 17.31 9.29 7.08
CA ASP A 129 17.99 8.14 6.46
C ASP A 129 17.66 6.79 7.11
N THR A 130 16.83 6.75 8.16
CA THR A 130 16.54 5.53 8.93
C THR A 130 15.49 4.63 8.27
N HIS A 131 14.44 5.20 7.68
CA HIS A 131 13.38 4.45 7.02
C HIS A 131 12.81 5.21 5.82
N VAL A 132 12.20 4.50 4.88
CA VAL A 132 11.47 5.10 3.74
C VAL A 132 10.01 5.33 4.13
N VAL A 133 9.46 6.51 3.82
CA VAL A 133 8.02 6.78 3.96
C VAL A 133 7.42 7.03 2.59
N PHE A 134 6.48 6.18 2.17
CA PHE A 134 5.79 6.31 0.88
C PHE A 134 4.29 6.51 1.07
N ASP A 135 3.75 7.57 0.48
CA ASP A 135 2.34 7.95 0.63
C ASP A 135 1.57 7.81 -0.69
N ILE A 136 0.74 6.77 -0.81
CA ILE A 136 -0.07 6.54 -2.02
C ILE A 136 -1.22 7.56 -2.14
N LYS A 137 -1.66 8.17 -1.03
CA LYS A 137 -2.89 8.95 -0.96
C LYS A 137 -2.66 10.45 -0.75
N SER A 138 -1.40 10.87 -0.65
CA SER A 138 -1.00 12.27 -0.45
C SER A 138 -1.67 12.89 0.79
N MET A 139 -1.75 12.12 1.89
CA MET A 139 -2.31 12.52 3.18
C MET A 139 -1.26 13.04 4.16
N LEU A 140 -0.03 12.50 4.11
CA LEU A 140 1.05 12.83 5.02
C LEU A 140 1.69 14.18 4.67
N LYS A 141 2.11 14.91 5.70
CA LYS A 141 2.84 16.18 5.54
C LYS A 141 4.19 15.94 4.88
N ASN A 142 4.94 14.95 5.36
CA ASN A 142 6.28 14.61 4.90
C ASN A 142 6.31 13.14 4.43
N SER A 143 7.01 12.90 3.31
CA SER A 143 7.18 11.57 2.70
C SER A 143 8.39 11.58 1.76
N ASP A 144 9.10 10.46 1.61
CA ASP A 144 10.14 10.31 0.58
C ASP A 144 9.56 10.20 -0.84
N GLY A 145 8.36 9.65 -0.96
CA GLY A 145 7.67 9.47 -2.23
C GLY A 145 6.17 9.53 -2.07
N ARG A 146 5.48 9.93 -3.14
CA ARG A 146 4.02 9.95 -3.22
C ARG A 146 3.51 9.70 -4.62
N LEU A 147 2.22 9.37 -4.72
CA LEU A 147 1.43 9.35 -5.95
C LEU A 147 0.47 10.54 -6.03
#